data_AF-A0A7C3HPH5-F1
#
_entry.id   AF-A0A7C3HPH5-F1
#
_cell.length_a   1.000
_cell.length_b   1.000
_cell.length_c   1.000
_cell.angle_alpha   90.00
_cell.angle_beta   90.00
_cell.angle_gamma   90.00
#
_symmetry.space_group_name_H-M   'P 1'
#
loop_
_entity.id
_entity.type
_entity.pdbx_description
1 polymer ?
#
loop_
_entity_poly.entity_id
_entity_poly.type
_entity_poly.pdbx_seq_one_letter_code
_entity_poly.pdbx_strand_id
1 'polypeptide(L)'
;MARGWESKSVESQIEDAAARRSRAGAAPQKQAETLQQARRRALELDLVRVRGELSRCSNARFRALLEAELRHLEAELRKHSS
;
A
#
# COMPACT_ATOMS: atom_id res chain seq x y z
N MET A 1 -2.53 -9.46 26.66
CA MET A 1 -3.14 -9.36 25.32
C MET A 1 -2.29 -8.42 24.47
N ALA A 2 -1.14 -8.89 23.97
CA ALA A 2 -0.27 -8.09 23.12
C ALA A 2 -0.73 -8.29 21.67
N ARG A 3 -1.42 -7.29 21.12
CA ARG A 3 -1.83 -7.27 19.71
C ARG A 3 -0.61 -6.98 18.84
N GLY A 4 0.22 -8.01 18.65
CA GLY A 4 1.39 -7.97 17.79
C GLY A 4 1.00 -8.15 16.33
N TRP A 5 1.13 -7.07 15.57
CA TRP A 5 1.81 -7.05 14.28
C TRP A 5 1.58 -8.28 13.37
N GLU A 6 0.44 -8.30 12.67
CA GLU A 6 0.25 -9.14 11.49
C GLU A 6 1.10 -8.60 10.32
N SER A 7 2.38 -8.97 10.27
CA SER A 7 3.19 -8.79 9.05
C SER A 7 4.16 -9.94 8.85
N LYS A 8 3.63 -11.17 8.80
CA LYS A 8 4.46 -12.36 8.58
C LYS A 8 3.98 -13.32 7.50
N SER A 9 3.22 -12.83 6.52
CA SER A 9 2.77 -13.67 5.39
C SER A 9 2.71 -12.97 4.01
N VAL A 10 3.48 -11.90 3.77
CA VAL A 10 3.45 -11.20 2.45
C VAL A 10 4.65 -11.57 1.55
N GLU A 11 5.81 -11.96 2.09
CA GLU A 11 6.95 -12.39 1.27
C GLU A 11 6.70 -13.66 0.43
N SER A 12 5.90 -14.61 0.93
CA SER A 12 5.71 -15.91 0.25
C SER A 12 4.93 -15.82 -1.08
N GLN A 13 4.19 -14.74 -1.34
CA GLN A 13 3.44 -14.58 -2.60
C GLN A 13 4.29 -13.98 -3.73
N ILE A 14 5.42 -13.35 -3.41
CA ILE A 14 6.27 -12.68 -4.40
C ILE A 14 7.09 -13.71 -5.19
N GLU A 15 7.55 -14.77 -4.52
CA GLU A 15 8.43 -15.79 -5.10
C GLU A 15 7.70 -16.67 -6.14
N ASP A 16 6.47 -17.10 -5.83
CA ASP A 16 5.64 -17.87 -6.77
C ASP A 16 5.20 -17.07 -8.01
N ALA A 17 5.03 -15.75 -7.86
CA ALA A 17 4.70 -14.87 -8.98
C ALA A 17 5.90 -14.66 -9.92
N ALA A 18 7.13 -14.72 -9.41
CA ALA A 18 8.34 -14.61 -10.23
C ALA A 18 8.55 -15.86 -11.11
N ALA A 19 8.29 -17.06 -10.57
CA ALA A 19 8.44 -18.33 -11.29
C ALA A 19 7.49 -18.47 -12.50
N ARG A 20 6.31 -17.84 -12.46
CA ARG A 20 5.34 -17.85 -13.58
C ARG A 20 5.67 -16.86 -14.69
N ARG A 21 6.41 -15.78 -14.38
CA ARG A 21 6.79 -14.73 -15.35
C ARG A 21 7.92 -15.14 -16.30
N SER A 22 8.75 -16.13 -15.94
CA SER A 22 9.88 -16.58 -16.77
C SER A 22 9.46 -17.36 -18.02
N ARG A 23 8.21 -17.84 -18.11
CA ARG A 23 7.70 -18.62 -19.25
C ARG A 23 6.89 -17.83 -20.28
N ALA A 24 6.49 -16.60 -19.98
CA ALA A 24 5.66 -15.80 -20.88
C ALA A 24 6.47 -14.57 -21.33
N GLY A 25 6.94 -14.59 -22.58
CA GLY A 25 7.63 -13.49 -23.27
C GLY A 25 6.74 -12.27 -23.53
N ALA A 26 6.10 -11.74 -22.50
CA ALA A 26 5.35 -10.50 -22.53
C ALA A 26 6.20 -9.37 -21.95
N ALA A 27 6.52 -8.43 -22.83
CA ALA A 27 7.39 -7.27 -22.68
C ALA A 27 7.44 -6.62 -21.27
N PRO A 28 8.62 -6.20 -20.80
CA PRO A 28 8.82 -5.55 -19.49
C PRO A 28 7.96 -4.30 -19.27
N GLN A 29 7.47 -3.67 -20.34
CA GLN A 29 6.63 -2.48 -20.30
C GLN A 29 5.24 -2.74 -19.70
N LYS A 30 4.61 -3.88 -20.03
CA LYS A 30 3.32 -4.29 -19.43
C LYS A 30 3.43 -4.56 -17.93
N GLN A 31 4.59 -5.05 -17.48
CA GLN A 31 4.81 -5.37 -16.07
C GLN A 31 4.98 -4.09 -15.23
N ALA A 32 5.71 -3.09 -15.75
CA ALA A 32 5.88 -1.81 -15.08
C ALA A 32 4.55 -1.05 -14.89
N GLU A 33 3.68 -1.03 -15.91
CA GLU A 33 2.35 -0.43 -15.82
C GLU A 33 1.48 -1.12 -14.75
N THR A 34 1.50 -2.45 -14.68
CA THR A 34 0.76 -3.19 -13.65
C THR A 34 1.26 -2.92 -12.23
N LEU A 35 2.57 -2.73 -12.05
CA LEU A 35 3.15 -2.43 -10.74
C LEU A 35 2.78 -1.02 -10.27
N GLN A 36 2.78 -0.04 -11.16
CA GLN A 36 2.34 1.32 -10.83
C GLN A 36 0.85 1.36 -10.43
N GLN A 37 0.00 0.65 -11.18
CA GLN A 37 -1.41 0.52 -10.83
C GLN A 37 -1.62 -0.19 -9.48
N ALA A 38 -0.86 -1.25 -9.20
CA ALA A 38 -0.93 -1.96 -7.92
C ALA A 38 -0.51 -1.05 -6.75
N ARG A 39 0.58 -0.27 -6.92
CA ARG A 39 1.03 0.70 -5.92
C ARG A 39 0.00 1.78 -5.66
N ARG A 40 -0.58 2.35 -6.72
CA ARG A 40 -1.67 3.33 -6.58
C ARG A 40 -2.85 2.76 -5.80
N ARG A 41 -3.32 1.55 -6.13
CA ARG A 41 -4.42 0.90 -5.41
C ARG A 41 -4.09 0.67 -3.94
N ALA A 42 -2.86 0.27 -3.62
CA ALA A 42 -2.43 0.11 -2.24
C ALA A 42 -2.51 1.45 -1.47
N LEU A 43 -2.00 2.53 -2.07
CA LEU A 43 -2.08 3.88 -1.49
C LEU A 43 -3.54 4.36 -1.29
N GLU A 44 -4.44 4.06 -2.23
CA GLU A 44 -5.87 4.38 -2.11
C GLU A 44 -6.52 3.64 -0.93
N LEU A 45 -6.19 2.35 -0.75
CA LEU A 45 -6.69 1.54 0.37
C LEU A 45 -6.17 2.04 1.71
N ASP A 46 -4.88 2.36 1.80
CA ASP A 46 -4.27 2.92 3.02
C ASP A 46 -4.91 4.26 3.41
N LEU A 47 -5.18 5.11 2.41
CA LEU A 47 -5.83 6.40 2.62
C LEU A 47 -7.26 6.23 3.18
N VAL A 48 -8.02 5.25 2.68
CA VAL A 48 -9.35 4.91 3.23
C VAL A 48 -9.23 4.42 4.68
N ARG A 49 -8.26 3.53 4.97
CA ARG A 49 -7.99 3.04 6.33
C ARG A 49 -7.72 4.21 7.28
N VAL A 50 -6.74 5.06 6.96
CA VAL A 50 -6.29 6.17 7.82
C VAL A 50 -7.43 7.16 8.07
N ARG A 51 -8.24 7.49 7.05
CA ARG A 51 -9.43 8.34 7.22
C ARG A 51 -10.45 7.70 8.18
N GLY A 52 -10.68 6.39 8.05
CA GLY A 52 -11.55 5.64 8.96
C GLY A 52 -11.00 5.51 10.38
N GLU A 53 -9.69 5.53 10.56
CA GLU A 53 -9.06 5.58 11.88
C GLU A 53 -9.15 6.99 12.49
N LEU A 54 -8.92 8.04 11.70
CA LEU A 54 -9.06 9.43 12.14
C LEU A 54 -10.46 9.79 12.60
N SER A 55 -11.50 9.22 11.98
CA SER A 55 -12.90 9.45 12.39
C SER A 55 -13.24 8.80 13.73
N ARG A 56 -12.54 7.72 14.10
CA ARG A 56 -12.76 6.96 15.35
C ARG A 56 -11.73 7.27 16.44
N CYS A 57 -10.63 7.94 16.10
CA CYS A 57 -9.54 8.23 17.01
C CYS A 57 -9.88 9.41 17.95
N SER A 58 -9.92 9.13 19.25
CA SER A 58 -10.08 10.14 20.30
C SER A 58 -8.76 10.59 20.94
N ASN A 59 -7.66 9.87 20.71
CA ASN A 59 -6.35 10.19 21.28
C ASN A 59 -5.62 11.23 20.44
N ALA A 60 -5.44 12.43 20.98
CA ALA A 60 -4.82 13.57 20.27
C ALA A 60 -3.41 13.27 19.71
N ARG A 61 -2.57 12.53 20.46
CA ARG A 61 -1.22 12.17 20.00
C ARG A 61 -1.27 11.22 18.82
N PHE A 62 -2.13 10.21 18.90
CA PHE A 62 -2.29 9.23 17.82
C PHE A 62 -2.96 9.86 16.58
N ARG A 63 -3.89 10.78 16.80
CA ARG A 63 -4.50 11.59 15.74
C ARG A 63 -3.46 12.39 14.95
N ALA A 64 -2.53 13.06 15.63
CA ALA A 64 -1.47 13.82 14.96
C ALA A 64 -0.58 12.93 14.07
N LEU A 65 -0.31 11.69 14.50
CA LEU A 65 0.41 10.70 13.69
C LEU A 65 -0.39 10.31 12.43
N LEU A 66 -1.68 9.98 12.60
CA LEU A 66 -2.56 9.63 11.48
C LEU A 66 -2.74 10.78 10.49
N GLU A 67 -2.78 12.03 10.96
CA GLU A 67 -2.82 13.22 10.09
C GLU A 67 -1.51 13.39 9.30
N ALA A 68 -0.36 13.09 9.89
CA ALA A 68 0.91 13.09 9.18
C ALA A 68 0.99 11.98 8.12
N GLU A 69 0.53 10.77 8.46
CA GLU A 69 0.43 9.65 7.53
C GLU A 69 -0.51 9.98 6.37
N LEU A 70 -1.68 10.58 6.65
CA LEU A 70 -2.63 11.01 5.62
C LEU A 70 -2.00 11.97 4.62
N ARG A 71 -1.28 13.01 5.11
CA ARG A 71 -0.59 13.97 4.23
C ARG A 71 0.47 13.29 3.36
N HIS A 72 1.20 12.33 3.91
CA HIS A 72 2.18 11.56 3.17
C HIS A 72 1.52 10.73 2.07
N LEU A 73 0.47 9.97 2.40
CA LEU A 73 -0.27 9.14 1.44
C LEU A 73 -0.86 9.97 0.30
N GLU A 74 -1.45 11.13 0.60
CA GLU A 74 -1.96 12.05 -0.42
C GLU A 74 -0.86 12.61 -1.32
N ALA A 75 0.34 12.85 -0.78
CA ALA A 75 1.49 13.29 -1.57
C ALA A 75 2.00 12.19 -2.50
N GLU A 76 2.11 10.95 -2.02
CA GLU A 76 2.50 9.81 -2.84
C GLU A 76 1.46 9.52 -3.93
N LEU A 77 0.17 9.61 -3.60
CA LEU A 77 -0.91 9.40 -4.56
C LEU A 77 -0.80 10.37 -5.75
N ARG A 78 -0.49 11.65 -5.48
CA ARG A 78 -0.27 12.67 -6.52
C ARG A 78 0.90 12.34 -7.44
N LYS A 79 1.97 11.72 -6.91
CA LYS A 79 3.12 11.27 -7.72
C LYS A 79 2.76 10.09 -8.62
N HIS A 80 1.87 9.22 -8.16
CA HIS A 80 1.44 8.01 -8.88
C HIS A 80 0.19 8.22 -9.76
N SER A 81 -0.45 9.39 -9.72
CA SER A 81 -1.60 9.73 -10.56
C SER A 81 -1.24 10.48 -11.85
N SER A 82 0.05 10.80 -12.05
CA SER A 82 0.54 11.58 -13.19
C SER A 82 1.17 10.73 -14.28
#